data_AF-A0A9R0YXI2-F1
#
_entry.id   AF-A0A9R0YXI2-F1
#
_cell.length_a   1.000
_cell.length_b   1.000
_cell.length_c   1.000
_cell.angle_alpha   90.00
_cell.angle_beta   90.00
_cell.angle_gamma   90.00
#
_symmetry.space_group_name_H-M   'P 1'
#
loop_
_entity.id
_entity.type
_entity.pdbx_description
1 polymer ?
#
loop_
_entity_poly.entity_id
_entity_poly.type
_entity_poly.pdbx_seq_one_letter_code
_entity_poly.pdbx_strand_id
1 'polypeptide(L)'
;MARTSRRREAAKLMAKPSVKAKSSLDKLKANERNRISKLPNDILVNILDRLGFRDVTRTSVLSRRWSQLPANLSRLKISARDFLSPQASIPDDELDEKLLRINALLRINAVNAANAAVVKATKSTLAHRDPGGCTIRLLSTTFYLRGDTPISVGHTVGNAMATLKVEKAEFTVLTQQKGRGCSIDEMVKFGTRFVSFSNECHNAFAGLTRLYLENLRFRESNFVSNILVTCKQLNYLGFFNCDTEDWITLQVEHAQLSELSIVDCRFSMVELTWVPKLTWLAFLFWLYHAELPLSLGYVPLLGVLRLSNAARSFHENVKLSMFLHETSVRDLTLGFKCEKIWVQPECLTRRQAYVFQQLRILNLVKIPEGYDLTWTMFFLEAAPSLEELYIKYGTIHVKLKWIRRLARTRALSGNHLHQISSTTVWPSSSSSAFKLKTTW
;
A
#
# COMPACT_ATOMS: atom_id res chain seq x y z
N MET A 1 56.64 55.34 -50.26
CA MET A 1 56.05 56.02 -49.09
C MET A 1 56.23 55.15 -47.86
N ALA A 2 56.75 55.75 -46.78
CA ALA A 2 56.67 55.39 -45.35
C ALA A 2 56.77 53.90 -44.93
N ARG A 3 57.87 53.46 -44.31
CA ARG A 3 58.36 53.67 -42.92
C ARG A 3 57.86 52.62 -41.92
N THR A 4 58.86 51.88 -41.43
CA THR A 4 58.93 51.12 -40.18
C THR A 4 58.55 51.94 -38.94
N SER A 5 58.02 51.25 -37.92
CA SER A 5 57.93 51.76 -36.55
C SER A 5 58.35 50.67 -35.56
N ARG A 6 59.59 50.79 -35.08
CA ARG A 6 60.03 50.35 -33.75
C ARG A 6 59.68 51.48 -32.77
N ARG A 7 59.09 51.19 -31.60
CA ARG A 7 59.66 51.48 -30.25
C ARG A 7 58.63 51.41 -29.10
N ARG A 8 59.19 50.99 -27.94
CA ARG A 8 58.69 50.91 -26.54
C ARG A 8 58.16 49.52 -26.19
N GLU A 9 58.90 48.59 -25.58
CA GLU A 9 59.93 48.63 -24.51
C GLU A 9 59.46 49.26 -23.19
N ALA A 10 59.65 48.49 -22.11
CA ALA A 10 59.43 48.77 -20.68
C ALA A 10 58.05 48.43 -20.06
N ALA A 11 57.84 47.15 -19.73
CA ALA A 11 57.21 46.73 -18.47
C ALA A 11 57.54 45.24 -18.20
N LYS A 12 58.81 44.99 -17.88
CA LYS A 12 59.26 43.74 -17.25
C LYS A 12 58.85 43.79 -15.77
N LEU A 13 58.55 42.61 -15.20
CA LEU A 13 58.52 42.28 -13.78
C LEU A 13 57.25 42.66 -13.00
N MET A 14 56.36 41.67 -12.81
CA MET A 14 55.74 41.28 -11.53
C MET A 14 54.57 40.31 -11.80
N ALA A 15 54.87 39.06 -12.18
CA ALA A 15 53.90 37.98 -12.10
C ALA A 15 54.54 36.84 -11.30
N LYS A 16 54.34 36.87 -9.98
CA LYS A 16 54.66 35.76 -9.09
C LYS A 16 53.90 34.52 -9.54
N PRO A 17 54.51 33.33 -9.63
CA PRO A 17 53.75 32.10 -9.81
C PRO A 17 53.08 31.76 -8.47
N SER A 18 51.81 32.13 -8.30
CA SER A 18 50.99 31.61 -7.20
C SER A 18 50.56 30.19 -7.55
N VAL A 19 51.48 29.24 -7.41
CA VAL A 19 51.13 27.82 -7.28
C VAL A 19 50.35 27.69 -5.97
N LYS A 20 49.02 27.67 -6.04
CA LYS A 20 48.18 27.19 -4.94
C LYS A 20 48.41 25.68 -4.82
N ALA A 21 49.49 25.30 -4.13
CA ALA A 21 49.66 23.97 -3.61
C ALA A 21 48.48 23.72 -2.65
N LYS A 22 47.48 22.95 -3.10
CA LYS A 22 46.50 22.35 -2.18
C LYS A 22 47.31 21.61 -1.12
N SER A 23 47.20 22.03 0.13
CA SER A 23 47.95 21.46 1.24
C SER A 23 47.74 19.93 1.27
N SER A 24 48.79 19.18 1.57
CA SER A 24 48.70 17.71 1.71
C SER A 24 47.64 17.30 2.74
N LEU A 25 47.34 18.19 3.69
CA LEU A 25 46.29 18.05 4.70
C LEU A 25 44.86 18.14 4.12
N ASP A 26 44.63 19.00 3.12
CA ASP A 26 43.36 19.05 2.38
C ASP A 26 43.17 17.84 1.47
N LYS A 27 44.27 17.31 0.91
CA LYS A 27 44.25 16.04 0.15
C LYS A 27 43.94 14.86 1.06
N LEU A 28 44.49 14.80 2.27
CA LEU A 28 44.21 13.76 3.26
C LEU A 28 42.76 13.81 3.78
N LYS A 29 42.24 15.01 4.12
CA LYS A 29 40.82 15.19 4.53
C LYS A 29 39.83 14.88 3.40
N ALA A 30 40.18 15.18 2.15
CA ALA A 30 39.37 14.77 0.99
C ALA A 30 39.42 13.25 0.72
N ASN A 31 40.52 12.58 1.10
CA ASN A 31 40.69 11.13 0.96
C ASN A 31 39.86 10.35 1.98
N GLU A 32 39.66 10.89 3.19
CA GLU A 32 38.79 10.30 4.22
C GLU A 32 37.29 10.49 3.93
N ARG A 33 36.90 11.64 3.35
CA ARG A 33 35.49 11.91 2.99
C ARG A 33 34.96 11.05 1.84
N ASN A 34 35.83 10.42 1.05
CA ASN A 34 35.47 9.59 -0.11
C ASN A 34 35.52 8.08 0.14
N ARG A 35 35.60 7.63 1.40
CA ARG A 35 35.68 6.19 1.73
C ARG A 35 34.52 5.38 1.16
N ILE A 36 33.32 5.93 1.13
CA ILE A 36 32.14 5.30 0.52
C ILE A 36 32.35 5.06 -0.98
N SER A 37 32.90 6.02 -1.72
CA SER A 37 33.20 5.86 -3.15
C SER A 37 34.27 4.81 -3.47
N LYS A 38 35.00 4.32 -2.46
CA LYS A 38 35.98 3.22 -2.59
C LYS A 38 35.35 1.84 -2.45
N LEU A 39 34.11 1.74 -1.96
CA LEU A 39 33.41 0.45 -1.82
C LEU A 39 33.16 -0.18 -3.21
N PRO A 40 33.13 -1.51 -3.33
CA PRO A 40 32.68 -2.24 -4.51
C PRO A 40 31.25 -1.88 -4.97
N ASN A 41 30.96 -2.06 -6.27
CA ASN A 41 29.66 -1.67 -6.86
C ASN A 41 28.48 -2.42 -6.24
N ASP A 42 28.64 -3.70 -5.95
CA ASP A 42 27.65 -4.55 -5.31
C ASP A 42 27.25 -4.04 -3.92
N ILE A 43 28.22 -3.58 -3.12
CA ILE A 43 27.95 -2.95 -1.82
C ILE A 43 27.22 -1.62 -2.01
N LEU A 44 27.66 -0.79 -2.95
CA LEU A 44 27.00 0.49 -3.23
C LEU A 44 25.56 0.30 -3.70
N VAL A 45 25.31 -0.66 -4.60
CA VAL A 45 23.98 -1.04 -5.07
C VAL A 45 23.11 -1.53 -3.91
N ASN A 46 23.64 -2.35 -3.00
CA ASN A 46 22.89 -2.81 -1.82
C ASN A 46 22.49 -1.66 -0.89
N ILE A 47 23.37 -0.67 -0.71
CA ILE A 47 23.06 0.55 0.05
C ILE A 47 21.97 1.34 -0.65
N LEU A 48 22.10 1.57 -1.96
CA LEU A 48 21.13 2.33 -2.76
C LEU A 48 19.75 1.64 -2.83
N ASP A 49 19.69 0.30 -2.87
CA ASP A 49 18.45 -0.50 -2.84
C ASP A 49 17.62 -0.29 -1.54
N ARG A 50 18.21 0.36 -0.52
CA ARG A 50 17.56 0.68 0.76
C ARG A 50 17.15 2.15 0.88
N LEU A 51 17.53 3.01 -0.08
CA LEU A 51 17.20 4.44 -0.07
C LEU A 51 15.92 4.74 -0.86
N GLY A 52 15.32 5.90 -0.59
CA GLY A 52 14.28 6.46 -1.44
C GLY A 52 14.85 6.82 -2.81
N PHE A 53 14.06 6.63 -3.88
CA PHE A 53 14.57 6.79 -5.25
C PHE A 53 15.04 8.21 -5.56
N ARG A 54 14.44 9.21 -4.92
CA ARG A 54 14.91 10.60 -4.98
C ARG A 54 16.35 10.75 -4.48
N ASP A 55 16.74 10.05 -3.42
CA ASP A 55 18.10 10.13 -2.90
C ASP A 55 19.07 9.33 -3.75
N VAL A 56 18.64 8.18 -4.29
CA VAL A 56 19.39 7.42 -5.30
C VAL A 56 19.75 8.32 -6.48
N THR A 57 18.78 9.03 -7.05
CA THR A 57 19.05 9.91 -8.20
C THR A 57 20.01 11.05 -7.85
N ARG A 58 19.98 11.58 -6.62
CA ARG A 58 20.94 12.60 -6.17
C ARG A 58 22.37 12.07 -6.08
N THR A 59 22.56 10.80 -5.74
CA THR A 59 23.91 10.21 -5.71
C THR A 59 24.56 10.16 -7.09
N SER A 60 23.78 10.17 -8.17
CA SER A 60 24.31 10.11 -9.55
C SER A 60 25.26 11.27 -9.91
N VAL A 61 25.16 12.40 -9.20
CA VAL A 61 25.98 13.60 -9.42
C VAL A 61 27.39 13.47 -8.79
N LEU A 62 27.60 12.50 -7.90
CA LEU A 62 28.86 12.37 -7.15
C LEU A 62 30.05 12.00 -8.04
N SER A 63 29.86 11.11 -9.03
CA SER A 63 30.87 10.79 -10.03
C SER A 63 30.27 10.01 -11.21
N ARG A 64 31.04 9.87 -12.29
CA ARG A 64 30.67 9.00 -13.43
C ARG A 64 30.37 7.55 -13.03
N ARG A 65 30.98 7.06 -11.94
CA ARG A 65 30.70 5.73 -11.41
C ARG A 65 29.32 5.68 -10.77
N TRP A 66 29.00 6.68 -9.94
CA TRP A 66 27.71 6.77 -9.26
C TRP A 66 26.54 7.01 -10.21
N SER A 67 26.77 7.68 -11.34
CA SER A 67 25.72 7.89 -12.35
C SER A 67 25.24 6.59 -13.00
N GLN A 68 26.04 5.52 -12.99
CA GLN A 68 25.67 4.23 -13.59
C GLN A 68 25.06 3.25 -12.58
N LEU A 69 25.17 3.51 -11.27
CA LEU A 69 24.67 2.59 -10.24
C LEU A 69 23.14 2.41 -10.26
N PRO A 70 22.30 3.44 -10.53
CA PRO A 70 20.86 3.28 -10.58
C PRO A 70 20.40 2.21 -11.61
N ALA A 71 21.15 2.04 -12.70
CA ALA A 71 20.88 1.04 -13.72
C ALA A 71 21.14 -0.41 -13.23
N ASN A 72 21.82 -0.61 -12.11
CA ASN A 72 22.12 -1.93 -11.54
C ASN A 72 21.23 -2.32 -10.36
N LEU A 73 20.32 -1.44 -9.94
CA LEU A 73 19.44 -1.70 -8.79
C LEU A 73 18.48 -2.86 -9.06
N SER A 74 18.27 -3.71 -8.06
CA SER A 74 17.35 -4.84 -8.17
C SER A 74 15.92 -4.45 -7.81
N ARG A 75 15.74 -3.35 -7.07
CA ARG A 75 14.44 -2.87 -6.58
C ARG A 75 14.26 -1.39 -6.91
N LEU A 76 13.50 -1.13 -7.96
CA LEU A 76 13.17 0.22 -8.42
C LEU A 76 11.82 0.62 -7.84
N LYS A 77 11.83 1.51 -6.85
CA LYS A 77 10.60 2.08 -6.25
C LYS A 77 10.51 3.57 -6.54
N ILE A 78 9.90 3.92 -7.66
CA ILE A 78 9.83 5.31 -8.13
C ILE A 78 8.46 5.88 -7.73
N SER A 79 8.42 6.73 -6.71
CA SER A 79 7.16 7.28 -6.20
C SER A 79 7.04 8.79 -6.37
N ALA A 80 5.93 9.26 -6.94
CA ALA A 80 5.59 10.68 -6.98
C ALA A 80 5.55 11.31 -5.58
N ARG A 81 5.22 10.52 -4.54
CA ARG A 81 5.19 10.97 -3.14
C ARG A 81 6.57 11.43 -2.65
N ASP A 82 7.66 10.81 -3.14
CA ASP A 82 9.03 11.17 -2.78
C ASP A 82 9.46 12.53 -3.37
N PHE A 83 8.76 12.98 -4.42
CA PHE A 83 9.03 14.24 -5.12
C PHE A 83 8.11 15.37 -4.71
N LEU A 84 7.05 15.08 -3.93
CA LEU A 84 6.26 16.13 -3.30
C LEU A 84 7.08 16.76 -2.18
N SER A 85 7.26 18.07 -2.27
CA SER A 85 7.91 18.81 -1.21
C SER A 85 6.90 19.04 -0.06
N PRO A 86 7.30 18.98 1.23
CA PRO A 86 6.39 19.12 2.37
C PRO A 86 5.79 20.51 2.55
N GLN A 87 5.72 21.37 1.50
CA GLN A 87 5.22 22.73 1.66
C GLN A 87 3.86 22.68 2.33
N ALA A 88 3.81 23.38 3.48
CA ALA A 88 2.70 23.42 4.41
C ALA A 88 1.39 23.47 3.64
N SER A 89 0.71 22.32 3.58
CA SER A 89 -0.69 22.30 3.22
C SER A 89 -1.38 23.04 4.35
N ILE A 90 -1.58 24.34 4.18
CA ILE A 90 -2.51 25.07 5.02
C ILE A 90 -3.85 24.33 4.85
N PRO A 91 -4.43 23.83 5.95
CA PRO A 91 -5.74 23.18 5.93
C PRO A 91 -6.76 24.09 5.24
N ASP A 92 -7.62 23.51 4.41
CA ASP A 92 -8.55 24.27 3.56
C ASP A 92 -9.57 25.10 4.39
N ASP A 93 -9.73 24.74 5.66
CA ASP A 93 -10.54 25.40 6.69
C ASP A 93 -9.96 26.70 7.25
N GLU A 94 -8.70 27.02 6.98
CA GLU A 94 -8.03 28.27 7.44
C GLU A 94 -7.90 29.33 6.33
N LEU A 95 -8.48 29.11 5.15
CA LEU A 95 -8.21 29.91 3.94
C LEU A 95 -9.48 30.56 3.36
N ASP A 96 -9.43 31.88 3.17
CA ASP A 96 -10.42 32.58 2.36
C ASP A 96 -10.46 32.06 0.90
N GLU A 97 -11.57 32.26 0.19
CA GLU A 97 -11.82 31.68 -1.15
C GLU A 97 -10.68 31.92 -2.16
N LYS A 98 -10.06 33.12 -2.13
CA LYS A 98 -8.92 33.47 -2.99
C LYS A 98 -7.67 32.64 -2.64
N LEU A 99 -7.40 32.46 -1.36
CA LEU A 99 -6.27 31.67 -0.88
C LEU A 99 -6.49 30.18 -1.12
N LEU A 100 -7.75 29.70 -1.07
CA LEU A 100 -8.14 28.34 -1.43
C LEU A 100 -7.79 28.03 -2.90
N ARG A 101 -8.11 28.94 -3.83
CA ARG A 101 -7.76 28.80 -5.26
C ARG A 101 -6.24 28.77 -5.47
N ILE A 102 -5.49 29.61 -4.76
CA ILE A 102 -4.01 29.63 -4.83
C ILE A 102 -3.44 28.32 -4.28
N ASN A 103 -3.94 27.84 -3.14
CA ASN A 103 -3.51 26.58 -2.54
C ASN A 103 -3.77 25.40 -3.49
N ALA A 104 -4.93 25.35 -4.14
CA ALA A 104 -5.26 24.36 -5.15
C ALA A 104 -4.30 24.38 -6.35
N LEU A 105 -3.95 25.57 -6.87
CA LEU A 105 -2.97 25.72 -7.95
C LEU A 105 -1.57 25.27 -7.54
N LEU A 106 -1.13 25.59 -6.32
CA LEU A 106 0.15 25.13 -5.79
C LEU A 106 0.20 23.60 -5.68
N ARG A 107 -0.87 22.97 -5.18
CA ARG A 107 -1.00 21.50 -5.13
C ARG A 107 -0.91 20.89 -6.54
N ILE A 108 -1.61 21.47 -7.52
CA ILE A 108 -1.56 21.03 -8.91
C ILE A 108 -0.15 21.12 -9.49
N ASN A 109 0.54 22.24 -9.28
CA ASN A 109 1.89 22.44 -9.79
C ASN A 109 2.90 21.47 -9.14
N ALA A 110 2.76 21.25 -7.83
CA ALA A 110 3.57 20.26 -7.12
C ALA A 110 3.34 18.84 -7.66
N VAL A 111 2.08 18.46 -7.91
CA VAL A 111 1.73 17.17 -8.54
C VAL A 111 2.31 17.05 -9.94
N ASN A 112 2.21 18.08 -10.78
CA ASN A 112 2.78 18.09 -12.12
C ASN A 112 4.30 17.90 -12.08
N ALA A 113 5.00 18.63 -11.20
CA ALA A 113 6.44 18.52 -11.03
C ALA A 113 6.85 17.12 -10.54
N ALA A 114 6.10 16.56 -9.58
CA ALA A 114 6.33 15.20 -9.09
C ALA A 114 6.14 14.15 -10.19
N ASN A 115 5.06 14.27 -10.99
CA ASN A 115 4.80 13.39 -12.12
C ASN A 115 5.91 13.47 -13.18
N ALA A 116 6.35 14.69 -13.54
CA ALA A 116 7.47 14.88 -14.46
C ALA A 116 8.77 14.25 -13.94
N ALA A 117 9.02 14.34 -12.64
CA ALA A 117 10.16 13.68 -12.00
C ALA A 117 10.05 12.14 -12.07
N VAL A 118 8.87 11.57 -11.86
CA VAL A 118 8.62 10.12 -12.02
C VAL A 118 8.86 9.66 -13.45
N VAL A 119 8.33 10.39 -14.45
CA VAL A 119 8.55 10.07 -15.87
C VAL A 119 10.04 10.09 -16.19
N LYS A 120 10.73 11.17 -15.81
CA LYS A 120 12.17 11.32 -16.04
C LYS A 120 12.96 10.19 -15.40
N ALA A 121 12.71 9.93 -14.11
CA ALA A 121 13.34 8.87 -13.33
C ALA A 121 13.14 7.48 -13.96
N THR A 122 11.91 7.17 -14.35
CA THR A 122 11.54 5.86 -14.93
C THR A 122 12.23 5.67 -16.27
N LYS A 123 12.11 6.65 -17.17
CA LYS A 123 12.76 6.61 -18.49
C LYS A 123 14.27 6.54 -18.40
N SER A 124 14.90 7.45 -17.64
CA SER A 124 16.37 7.47 -17.55
C SER A 124 16.90 6.18 -16.97
N THR A 125 16.26 5.64 -15.93
CA THR A 125 16.81 4.46 -15.24
C THR A 125 16.68 3.20 -16.06
N LEU A 126 15.56 3.03 -16.78
CA LEU A 126 15.33 1.84 -17.60
C LEU A 126 16.08 1.90 -18.94
N ALA A 127 16.27 3.08 -19.53
CA ALA A 127 16.99 3.23 -20.79
C ALA A 127 18.50 2.93 -20.69
N HIS A 128 19.10 3.03 -19.50
CA HIS A 128 20.53 2.75 -19.29
C HIS A 128 20.79 1.30 -18.85
N ARG A 129 19.78 0.42 -18.87
CA ARG A 129 19.95 -0.98 -18.48
C ARG A 129 20.24 -1.86 -19.68
N ASP A 130 21.18 -2.77 -19.51
CA ASP A 130 21.47 -3.81 -20.49
C ASP A 130 20.42 -4.94 -20.39
N PRO A 131 19.86 -5.41 -21.52
CA PRO A 131 18.91 -6.54 -21.53
C PRO A 131 19.44 -7.85 -20.92
N GLY A 132 20.75 -8.07 -20.98
CA GLY A 132 21.44 -9.20 -20.33
C GLY A 132 21.93 -8.92 -18.90
N GLY A 133 21.66 -7.72 -18.37
CA GLY A 133 22.15 -7.24 -17.08
C GLY A 133 21.36 -7.76 -15.87
N CYS A 134 21.44 -7.01 -14.76
CA CYS A 134 20.82 -7.37 -13.49
C CYS A 134 19.29 -7.43 -13.58
N THR A 135 18.72 -8.57 -13.17
CA THR A 135 17.27 -8.78 -13.00
C THR A 135 16.64 -7.72 -12.10
N ILE A 136 15.52 -7.15 -12.56
CA ILE A 136 14.69 -6.25 -11.78
C ILE A 136 13.68 -7.09 -11.00
N ARG A 137 13.98 -7.35 -9.73
CA ARG A 137 13.10 -8.11 -8.83
C ARG A 137 11.81 -7.37 -8.50
N LEU A 138 11.84 -6.04 -8.56
CA LEU A 138 10.69 -5.18 -8.32
C LEU A 138 10.81 -3.86 -9.10
N LEU A 139 9.83 -3.58 -9.95
CA LEU A 139 9.60 -2.29 -10.59
C LEU A 139 8.26 -1.73 -10.13
N SER A 140 8.30 -0.84 -9.13
CA SER A 140 7.11 -0.23 -8.54
C SER A 140 7.08 1.25 -8.87
N THR A 141 6.04 1.70 -9.55
CA THR A 141 5.84 3.11 -9.90
C THR A 141 4.56 3.64 -9.28
N THR A 142 4.67 4.77 -8.59
CA THR A 142 3.52 5.52 -8.06
C THR A 142 3.44 6.88 -8.75
N PHE A 143 2.31 7.19 -9.35
CA PHE A 143 2.11 8.43 -10.11
C PHE A 143 0.67 8.92 -10.00
N TYR A 144 0.47 10.21 -10.27
CA TYR A 144 -0.86 10.81 -10.32
C TYR A 144 -1.47 10.65 -11.71
N LEU A 145 -2.77 10.35 -11.76
CA LEU A 145 -3.57 10.23 -12.98
C LEU A 145 -3.84 11.60 -13.62
N ARG A 146 -2.78 12.25 -14.12
CA ARG A 146 -2.79 13.61 -14.64
C ARG A 146 -1.84 13.76 -15.82
N GLY A 147 -2.31 14.48 -16.84
CA GLY A 147 -1.55 14.71 -18.06
C GLY A 147 -1.24 13.41 -18.78
N ASP A 148 -0.12 13.41 -19.48
CA ASP A 148 0.47 12.33 -20.25
C ASP A 148 1.36 11.38 -19.41
N THR A 149 1.54 11.67 -18.12
CA THR A 149 2.39 10.88 -17.22
C THR A 149 1.99 9.40 -17.13
N PRO A 150 0.70 9.04 -16.93
CA PRO A 150 0.29 7.64 -16.86
C PRO A 150 0.70 6.86 -18.11
N ILE A 151 0.40 7.39 -19.29
CA ILE A 151 0.71 6.77 -20.59
C ILE A 151 2.22 6.64 -20.78
N SER A 152 2.97 7.71 -20.49
CA SER A 152 4.43 7.73 -20.58
C SER A 152 5.10 6.70 -19.66
N VAL A 153 4.63 6.58 -18.41
CA VAL A 153 5.11 5.56 -17.46
C VAL A 153 4.70 4.17 -17.93
N GLY A 154 3.45 3.98 -18.33
CA GLY A 154 2.91 2.72 -18.80
C GLY A 154 3.68 2.16 -19.99
N HIS A 155 3.90 2.94 -21.05
CA HIS A 155 4.73 2.50 -22.18
C HIS A 155 6.16 2.18 -21.76
N THR A 156 6.77 2.99 -20.90
CA THR A 156 8.15 2.75 -20.46
C THR A 156 8.26 1.44 -19.67
N VAL A 157 7.33 1.18 -18.76
CA VAL A 157 7.28 -0.05 -17.95
C VAL A 157 6.92 -1.26 -18.79
N GLY A 158 5.94 -1.14 -19.69
CA GLY A 158 5.58 -2.20 -20.64
C GLY A 158 6.76 -2.59 -21.53
N ASN A 159 7.49 -1.62 -22.08
CA ASN A 159 8.67 -1.89 -22.88
C ASN A 159 9.80 -2.53 -22.06
N ALA A 160 10.00 -2.09 -20.81
CA ALA A 160 10.96 -2.69 -19.91
C ALA A 160 10.62 -4.15 -19.58
N MET A 161 9.35 -4.50 -19.39
CA MET A 161 8.94 -5.90 -19.18
C MET A 161 9.14 -6.77 -20.42
N ALA A 162 9.04 -6.19 -21.63
CA ALA A 162 9.27 -6.90 -22.87
C ALA A 162 10.77 -7.12 -23.18
N THR A 163 11.63 -6.23 -22.72
CA THR A 163 13.06 -6.19 -23.11
C THR A 163 14.02 -6.57 -21.99
N LEU A 164 13.61 -6.42 -20.73
CA LEU A 164 14.42 -6.69 -19.54
C LEU A 164 13.78 -7.81 -18.71
N LYS A 165 14.59 -8.45 -17.86
CA LYS A 165 14.10 -9.43 -16.88
C LYS A 165 13.44 -8.71 -15.69
N VAL A 166 12.13 -8.53 -15.74
CA VAL A 166 11.31 -7.94 -14.65
C VAL A 166 10.49 -9.05 -13.99
N GLU A 167 10.72 -9.30 -12.70
CA GLU A 167 9.98 -10.33 -11.95
C GLU A 167 8.63 -9.82 -11.43
N LYS A 168 8.58 -8.56 -10.97
CA LYS A 168 7.38 -7.94 -10.41
C LYS A 168 7.25 -6.50 -10.90
N ALA A 169 6.12 -6.20 -11.51
CA ALA A 169 5.74 -4.83 -11.88
C ALA A 169 4.52 -4.39 -11.07
N GLU A 170 4.55 -3.16 -10.54
CA GLU A 170 3.50 -2.63 -9.68
C GLU A 170 3.13 -1.21 -10.05
N PHE A 171 1.83 -0.94 -10.15
CA PHE A 171 1.28 0.40 -10.28
C PHE A 171 0.48 0.80 -9.04
N THR A 172 0.76 2.00 -8.56
CA THR A 172 -0.09 2.71 -7.59
C THR A 172 -0.54 4.01 -8.24
N VAL A 173 -1.81 4.05 -8.63
CA VAL A 173 -2.40 5.18 -9.36
C VAL A 173 -3.10 6.10 -8.36
N LEU A 174 -2.56 7.31 -8.21
CA LEU A 174 -3.06 8.32 -7.28
C LEU A 174 -3.91 9.37 -7.99
N THR A 175 -4.76 10.05 -7.24
CA THR A 175 -5.48 11.25 -7.65
C THR A 175 -5.07 12.41 -6.75
N GLN A 176 -5.33 13.67 -7.16
CA GLN A 176 -4.83 14.83 -6.43
C GLN A 176 -5.47 15.00 -5.03
N GLN A 177 -6.66 14.45 -4.86
CA GLN A 177 -7.42 14.53 -3.61
C GLN A 177 -7.04 13.36 -2.70
N LYS A 178 -6.89 13.64 -1.41
CA LYS A 178 -6.69 12.60 -0.39
C LYS A 178 -8.04 12.12 0.12
N GLY A 179 -8.26 10.81 0.16
CA GLY A 179 -9.42 10.27 0.85
C GLY A 179 -10.76 10.65 0.19
N ARG A 180 -11.75 10.96 1.02
CA ARG A 180 -13.11 11.37 0.60
C ARG A 180 -13.22 12.81 0.08
N GLY A 181 -12.11 13.54 -0.09
CA GLY A 181 -12.13 14.92 -0.57
C GLY A 181 -12.42 15.09 -2.06
N CYS A 182 -12.69 14.00 -2.80
CA CYS A 182 -12.92 14.00 -4.24
C CYS A 182 -14.42 14.13 -4.56
N SER A 183 -14.79 15.06 -5.44
CA SER A 183 -16.19 15.14 -5.90
C SER A 183 -16.51 14.01 -6.89
N ILE A 184 -17.80 13.67 -7.03
CA ILE A 184 -18.24 12.63 -7.98
C ILE A 184 -17.79 12.99 -9.42
N ASP A 185 -17.91 14.25 -9.82
CA ASP A 185 -17.49 14.72 -11.15
C ASP A 185 -15.98 14.55 -11.38
N GLU A 186 -15.17 14.77 -10.34
CA GLU A 186 -13.73 14.50 -10.40
C GLU A 186 -13.46 13.00 -10.53
N MET A 187 -14.14 12.15 -9.74
CA MET A 187 -14.01 10.70 -9.81
C MET A 187 -14.36 10.15 -11.20
N VAL A 188 -15.40 10.69 -11.87
CA VAL A 188 -15.75 10.32 -13.26
C VAL A 188 -14.62 10.69 -14.21
N LYS A 189 -14.08 11.91 -14.10
CA LYS A 189 -12.94 12.35 -14.94
C LYS A 189 -11.72 11.46 -14.72
N PHE A 190 -11.45 11.05 -13.49
CA PHE A 190 -10.37 10.10 -13.20
C PHE A 190 -10.65 8.71 -13.77
N GLY A 191 -11.88 8.19 -13.63
CA GLY A 191 -12.28 6.93 -14.24
C GLY A 191 -12.03 6.92 -15.75
N THR A 192 -12.51 7.93 -16.48
CA THR A 192 -12.29 8.04 -17.94
C THR A 192 -10.81 8.09 -18.30
N ARG A 193 -9.99 8.85 -17.55
CA ARG A 193 -8.53 8.89 -17.77
C ARG A 193 -7.86 7.55 -17.51
N PHE A 194 -8.30 6.83 -16.48
CA PHE A 194 -7.75 5.51 -16.18
C PHE A 194 -8.08 4.50 -17.27
N VAL A 195 -9.31 4.53 -17.81
CA VAL A 195 -9.72 3.67 -18.92
C VAL A 195 -8.83 3.91 -20.15
N SER A 196 -8.64 5.17 -20.56
CA SER A 196 -7.72 5.50 -21.68
C SER A 196 -6.29 5.03 -21.40
N PHE A 197 -5.77 5.30 -20.20
CA PHE A 197 -4.45 4.82 -19.77
C PHE A 197 -4.31 3.29 -19.86
N SER A 198 -5.31 2.54 -19.37
CA SER A 198 -5.31 1.08 -19.41
C SER A 198 -5.32 0.54 -20.83
N ASN A 199 -6.13 1.14 -21.71
CA ASN A 199 -6.25 0.71 -23.10
C ASN A 199 -4.97 1.00 -23.91
N GLU A 200 -4.35 2.17 -23.71
CA GLU A 200 -3.11 2.55 -24.41
C GLU A 200 -1.89 1.75 -23.92
N CYS A 201 -1.88 1.35 -22.66
CA CYS A 201 -0.75 0.66 -22.04
C CYS A 201 -0.99 -0.84 -21.80
N HIS A 202 -1.73 -1.51 -22.68
CA HIS A 202 -2.13 -2.92 -22.53
C HIS A 202 -0.96 -3.86 -22.15
N ASN A 203 0.20 -3.73 -22.81
CA ASN A 203 1.39 -4.54 -22.52
C ASN A 203 1.89 -4.37 -21.09
N ALA A 204 1.75 -3.16 -20.51
CA ALA A 204 2.10 -2.93 -19.13
C ALA A 204 1.14 -3.70 -18.21
N PHE A 205 -0.16 -3.53 -18.42
CA PHE A 205 -1.20 -4.17 -17.62
C PHE A 205 -1.14 -5.70 -17.69
N ALA A 206 -0.84 -6.28 -18.85
CA ALA A 206 -0.68 -7.72 -19.03
C ALA A 206 0.41 -8.34 -18.13
N GLY A 207 1.46 -7.57 -17.80
CA GLY A 207 2.57 -8.00 -16.94
C GLY A 207 2.49 -7.53 -15.48
N LEU A 208 1.45 -6.78 -15.09
CA LEU A 208 1.34 -6.26 -13.73
C LEU A 208 1.10 -7.37 -12.70
N THR A 209 1.83 -7.26 -11.59
CA THR A 209 1.69 -8.14 -10.43
C THR A 209 0.94 -7.47 -9.27
N ARG A 210 0.90 -6.13 -9.25
CA ARG A 210 0.17 -5.34 -8.25
C ARG A 210 -0.44 -4.10 -8.87
N LEU A 211 -1.72 -3.89 -8.61
CA LEU A 211 -2.44 -2.69 -9.00
C LEU A 211 -3.19 -2.10 -7.81
N TYR A 212 -3.01 -0.81 -7.56
CA TYR A 212 -3.77 -0.04 -6.57
C TYR A 212 -4.38 1.19 -7.22
N LEU A 213 -5.68 1.38 -7.01
CA LEU A 213 -6.51 2.43 -7.58
C LEU A 213 -7.22 3.23 -6.46
N GLU A 214 -7.28 4.54 -6.62
CA GLU A 214 -7.89 5.45 -5.64
C GLU A 214 -8.75 6.52 -6.33
N ASN A 215 -9.95 6.78 -5.80
CA ASN A 215 -10.88 7.84 -6.22
C ASN A 215 -11.31 7.77 -7.69
N LEU A 216 -11.77 6.60 -8.14
CA LEU A 216 -12.21 6.37 -9.53
C LEU A 216 -13.69 6.01 -9.59
N ARG A 217 -14.44 6.64 -10.51
CA ARG A 217 -15.79 6.23 -10.90
C ARG A 217 -15.79 5.65 -12.30
N PHE A 218 -16.08 4.36 -12.43
CA PHE A 218 -16.18 3.71 -13.73
C PHE A 218 -17.60 3.83 -14.28
N ARG A 219 -17.73 4.37 -15.49
CA ARG A 219 -19.03 4.47 -16.18
C ARG A 219 -19.52 3.10 -16.63
N GLU A 220 -18.64 2.36 -17.29
CA GLU A 220 -18.90 1.01 -17.76
C GLU A 220 -18.47 -0.01 -16.70
N SER A 221 -19.40 -0.90 -16.33
CA SER A 221 -19.22 -1.90 -15.27
C SER A 221 -18.25 -3.02 -15.62
N ASN A 222 -18.22 -3.43 -16.89
CA ASN A 222 -17.33 -4.46 -17.41
C ASN A 222 -15.85 -4.09 -17.29
N PHE A 223 -15.51 -2.81 -17.09
CA PHE A 223 -14.14 -2.36 -17.11
C PHE A 223 -13.31 -2.93 -15.94
N VAL A 224 -13.90 -3.10 -14.76
CA VAL A 224 -13.17 -3.73 -13.64
C VAL A 224 -12.88 -5.20 -13.95
N SER A 225 -13.83 -5.91 -14.58
CA SER A 225 -13.61 -7.26 -15.09
C SER A 225 -12.54 -7.30 -16.18
N ASN A 226 -12.48 -6.28 -17.05
CA ASN A 226 -11.44 -6.15 -18.08
C ASN A 226 -10.04 -6.01 -17.47
N ILE A 227 -9.90 -5.36 -16.31
CA ILE A 227 -8.62 -5.32 -15.57
C ILE A 227 -8.19 -6.73 -15.18
N LEU A 228 -9.09 -7.52 -14.60
CA LEU A 228 -8.81 -8.90 -14.18
C LEU A 228 -8.47 -9.81 -15.37
N VAL A 229 -9.19 -9.66 -16.49
CA VAL A 229 -8.93 -10.41 -17.72
C VAL A 229 -7.59 -10.03 -18.36
N THR A 230 -7.24 -8.74 -18.33
CA THR A 230 -6.00 -8.22 -18.92
C THR A 230 -4.78 -8.58 -18.07
N CYS A 231 -4.86 -8.36 -16.75
CA CYS A 231 -3.71 -8.46 -15.84
C CYS A 231 -3.49 -9.90 -15.35
N LYS A 232 -3.16 -10.83 -16.25
CA LYS A 232 -3.08 -12.28 -15.94
C LYS A 232 -2.08 -12.67 -14.84
N GLN A 233 -1.10 -11.80 -14.55
CA GLN A 233 -0.06 -12.00 -13.53
C GLN A 233 -0.39 -11.31 -12.19
N LEU A 234 -1.60 -10.77 -12.05
CA LEU A 234 -1.96 -9.95 -10.90
C LEU A 234 -2.10 -10.78 -9.62
N ASN A 235 -1.25 -10.45 -8.63
CA ASN A 235 -1.24 -11.07 -7.31
C ASN A 235 -1.95 -10.19 -6.27
N TYR A 236 -1.94 -8.87 -6.45
CA TYR A 236 -2.61 -7.91 -5.59
C TYR A 236 -3.49 -6.95 -6.40
N LEU A 237 -4.73 -6.78 -5.97
CA LEU A 237 -5.63 -5.74 -6.45
C LEU A 237 -6.19 -4.93 -5.28
N GLY A 238 -6.09 -3.60 -5.37
CA GLY A 238 -6.56 -2.68 -4.36
C GLY A 238 -7.42 -1.57 -4.92
N PHE A 239 -8.56 -1.33 -4.29
CA PHE A 239 -9.43 -0.20 -4.54
C PHE A 239 -9.61 0.60 -3.25
N PHE A 240 -9.57 1.92 -3.39
CA PHE A 240 -9.89 2.85 -2.33
C PHE A 240 -10.82 3.93 -2.86
N ASN A 241 -12.00 4.08 -2.26
CA ASN A 241 -12.98 5.08 -2.67
C ASN A 241 -13.29 5.02 -4.17
N CYS A 242 -13.60 3.82 -4.68
CA CYS A 242 -13.98 3.59 -6.08
C CYS A 242 -15.46 3.18 -6.18
N ASP A 243 -16.13 3.60 -7.26
CA ASP A 243 -17.52 3.24 -7.53
C ASP A 243 -17.79 2.98 -9.02
N THR A 244 -18.96 2.44 -9.32
CA THR A 244 -19.52 2.31 -10.67
C THR A 244 -20.77 3.18 -10.82
N GLU A 245 -21.13 3.60 -12.04
CA GLU A 245 -22.25 4.53 -12.26
C GLU A 245 -23.59 3.96 -11.75
N ASP A 246 -23.83 2.67 -12.00
CA ASP A 246 -25.05 1.94 -11.64
C ASP A 246 -24.89 1.01 -10.41
N TRP A 247 -23.79 1.16 -9.65
CA TRP A 247 -23.44 0.28 -8.52
C TRP A 247 -23.56 -1.21 -8.88
N ILE A 248 -23.06 -1.62 -10.03
CA ILE A 248 -23.18 -3.00 -10.51
C ILE A 248 -22.29 -3.95 -9.67
N THR A 249 -22.65 -5.24 -9.71
CA THR A 249 -21.89 -6.33 -9.08
C THR A 249 -20.47 -6.40 -9.62
N LEU A 250 -19.49 -6.39 -8.71
CA LEU A 250 -18.09 -6.67 -9.01
C LEU A 250 -17.85 -8.17 -8.94
N GLN A 251 -17.75 -8.81 -10.11
CA GLN A 251 -17.36 -10.22 -10.20
C GLN A 251 -15.83 -10.34 -10.28
N VAL A 252 -15.27 -11.14 -9.37
CA VAL A 252 -13.83 -11.38 -9.26
C VAL A 252 -13.53 -12.84 -9.59
N GLU A 253 -12.99 -13.05 -10.79
CA GLU A 253 -12.48 -14.33 -11.25
C GLU A 253 -11.01 -14.15 -11.66
N HIS A 254 -10.08 -14.79 -10.92
CA HIS A 254 -8.65 -14.64 -11.21
C HIS A 254 -7.79 -15.78 -10.62
N ALA A 255 -7.01 -16.45 -11.49
CA ALA A 255 -6.22 -17.63 -11.12
C ALA A 255 -5.03 -17.33 -10.19
N GLN A 256 -4.45 -16.13 -10.27
CA GLN A 256 -3.22 -15.76 -9.54
C GLN A 256 -3.44 -14.81 -8.37
N LEU A 257 -4.64 -14.26 -8.22
CA LEU A 257 -4.89 -13.19 -7.25
C LEU A 257 -4.77 -13.77 -5.84
N SER A 258 -3.85 -13.21 -5.07
CA SER A 258 -3.49 -13.65 -3.72
C SER A 258 -3.96 -12.70 -2.63
N GLU A 259 -4.13 -11.42 -2.96
CA GLU A 259 -4.52 -10.36 -2.06
C GLU A 259 -5.54 -9.42 -2.74
N LEU A 260 -6.68 -9.21 -2.08
CA LEU A 260 -7.72 -8.27 -2.52
C LEU A 260 -8.05 -7.27 -1.42
N SER A 261 -7.95 -5.98 -1.72
CA SER A 261 -8.30 -4.90 -0.79
C SER A 261 -9.36 -4.01 -1.40
N ILE A 262 -10.54 -3.94 -0.79
CA ILE A 262 -11.63 -3.05 -1.20
C ILE A 262 -11.96 -2.18 0.02
N VAL A 263 -11.73 -0.89 -0.11
CA VAL A 263 -11.86 0.07 0.99
C VAL A 263 -12.73 1.23 0.55
N ASP A 264 -13.83 1.46 1.24
CA ASP A 264 -14.72 2.59 1.00
C ASP A 264 -15.29 2.64 -0.44
N CYS A 265 -15.51 1.48 -1.04
CA CYS A 265 -16.03 1.37 -2.41
C CYS A 265 -17.55 1.22 -2.44
N ARG A 266 -18.16 1.57 -3.59
CA ARG A 266 -19.61 1.40 -3.84
C ARG A 266 -19.85 0.45 -5.01
N PHE A 267 -20.17 -0.80 -4.67
CA PHE A 267 -20.60 -1.87 -5.56
C PHE A 267 -21.87 -2.50 -4.95
N SER A 268 -22.89 -2.88 -5.74
CA SER A 268 -24.08 -3.56 -5.20
C SER A 268 -23.75 -4.84 -4.47
N MET A 269 -22.79 -5.60 -5.03
CA MET A 269 -22.31 -6.86 -4.52
C MET A 269 -20.86 -7.05 -4.99
N VAL A 270 -20.03 -7.66 -4.15
CA VAL A 270 -18.70 -8.15 -4.53
C VAL A 270 -18.73 -9.67 -4.49
N GLU A 271 -18.62 -10.31 -5.65
CA GLU A 271 -18.70 -11.77 -5.80
C GLU A 271 -17.32 -12.34 -6.15
N LEU A 272 -16.74 -13.13 -5.25
CA LEU A 272 -15.49 -13.83 -5.49
C LEU A 272 -15.81 -15.21 -6.07
N THR A 273 -16.07 -15.28 -7.36
CA THR A 273 -16.57 -16.49 -8.03
C THR A 273 -15.53 -17.62 -8.02
N TRP A 274 -14.31 -17.32 -8.51
CA TRP A 274 -13.21 -18.28 -8.54
C TRP A 274 -11.87 -17.58 -8.37
N VAL A 275 -11.32 -17.65 -7.14
CA VAL A 275 -10.05 -17.00 -6.77
C VAL A 275 -9.22 -17.96 -5.90
N PRO A 276 -8.71 -19.06 -6.49
CA PRO A 276 -8.19 -20.21 -5.75
C PRO A 276 -6.96 -19.90 -4.91
N LYS A 277 -6.20 -18.86 -5.28
CA LYS A 277 -4.95 -18.46 -4.61
C LYS A 277 -5.14 -17.34 -3.59
N LEU A 278 -6.38 -16.87 -3.37
CA LEU A 278 -6.63 -15.77 -2.46
C LEU A 278 -6.29 -16.20 -1.03
N THR A 279 -5.34 -15.51 -0.41
CA THR A 279 -4.92 -15.74 0.98
C THR A 279 -5.38 -14.63 1.92
N TRP A 280 -5.60 -13.44 1.36
CA TRP A 280 -5.91 -12.24 2.12
C TRP A 280 -7.03 -11.44 1.45
N LEU A 281 -8.07 -11.13 2.21
CA LEU A 281 -9.17 -10.26 1.80
C LEU A 281 -9.40 -9.16 2.85
N ALA A 282 -9.41 -7.92 2.41
CA ALA A 282 -9.96 -6.81 3.18
C ALA A 282 -11.15 -6.19 2.47
N PHE A 283 -12.29 -6.20 3.13
CA PHE A 283 -13.50 -5.54 2.71
C PHE A 283 -13.93 -4.55 3.80
N LEU A 284 -13.54 -3.29 3.62
CA LEU A 284 -13.61 -2.28 4.67
C LEU A 284 -14.51 -1.13 4.24
N PHE A 285 -15.39 -0.71 5.14
CA PHE A 285 -16.33 0.40 5.00
C PHE A 285 -17.39 0.23 3.90
N TRP A 286 -18.29 -0.75 4.02
CA TRP A 286 -19.52 -0.77 3.20
C TRP A 286 -20.60 0.11 3.86
N LEU A 287 -20.77 1.34 3.39
CA LEU A 287 -21.62 2.35 4.03
C LEU A 287 -23.04 2.44 3.49
N TYR A 288 -23.27 1.94 2.28
CA TYR A 288 -24.43 2.30 1.46
C TYR A 288 -25.44 1.15 1.31
N HIS A 289 -25.12 -0.03 1.84
CA HIS A 289 -25.94 -1.23 1.75
C HIS A 289 -26.41 -1.62 3.15
N ALA A 290 -27.70 -1.91 3.30
CA ALA A 290 -28.25 -2.39 4.58
C ALA A 290 -27.64 -3.74 4.98
N GLU A 291 -27.46 -4.63 4.00
CA GLU A 291 -26.82 -5.94 4.13
C GLU A 291 -25.32 -5.89 3.76
N LEU A 292 -24.57 -6.95 4.08
CA LEU A 292 -23.16 -7.10 3.66
C LEU A 292 -23.09 -7.45 2.15
N PRO A 293 -22.55 -6.57 1.29
CA PRO A 293 -22.48 -6.82 -0.15
C PRO A 293 -21.22 -7.63 -0.52
N LEU A 294 -21.05 -8.81 0.10
CA LEU A 294 -19.91 -9.70 -0.15
C LEU A 294 -20.36 -11.16 -0.22
N SER A 295 -20.01 -11.82 -1.31
CA SER A 295 -20.20 -13.25 -1.52
C SER A 295 -18.86 -13.95 -1.79
N LEU A 296 -18.61 -15.05 -1.07
CA LEU A 296 -17.43 -15.87 -1.24
C LEU A 296 -17.81 -17.16 -1.97
N GLY A 297 -17.35 -17.31 -3.21
CA GLY A 297 -17.38 -18.56 -3.97
C GLY A 297 -16.13 -19.39 -3.69
N TYR A 298 -15.39 -19.79 -4.73
CA TYR A 298 -14.24 -20.69 -4.57
C TYR A 298 -12.96 -19.97 -4.10
N VAL A 299 -12.74 -19.95 -2.78
CA VAL A 299 -11.58 -19.31 -2.11
C VAL A 299 -10.91 -20.21 -1.04
N PRO A 300 -10.43 -21.41 -1.41
CA PRO A 300 -9.98 -22.43 -0.46
C PRO A 300 -8.78 -22.02 0.42
N LEU A 301 -7.92 -21.12 -0.07
CA LEU A 301 -6.71 -20.68 0.64
C LEU A 301 -6.90 -19.43 1.50
N LEU A 302 -8.13 -18.90 1.60
CA LEU A 302 -8.39 -17.66 2.33
C LEU A 302 -8.11 -17.86 3.83
N GLY A 303 -6.98 -17.31 4.28
CA GLY A 303 -6.51 -17.43 5.66
C GLY A 303 -6.71 -16.16 6.48
N VAL A 304 -6.68 -14.99 5.83
CA VAL A 304 -6.84 -13.69 6.49
C VAL A 304 -8.04 -12.95 5.92
N LEU A 305 -8.98 -12.61 6.79
CA LEU A 305 -10.17 -11.84 6.45
C LEU A 305 -10.31 -10.62 7.34
N ARG A 306 -10.43 -9.44 6.73
CA ARG A 306 -10.65 -8.17 7.42
C ARG A 306 -11.96 -7.56 6.95
N LEU A 307 -12.91 -7.47 7.86
CA LEU A 307 -14.19 -6.83 7.64
C LEU A 307 -14.30 -5.62 8.55
N SER A 308 -14.82 -4.52 8.03
CA SER A 308 -15.19 -3.41 8.89
C SER A 308 -16.37 -2.67 8.31
N ASN A 309 -17.36 -2.38 9.15
CA ASN A 309 -18.45 -1.49 8.79
C ASN A 309 -18.41 -0.24 9.68
N ALA A 310 -18.80 0.90 9.11
CA ALA A 310 -19.29 2.05 9.84
C ALA A 310 -20.81 1.91 9.99
N ALA A 311 -21.21 0.85 10.72
CA ALA A 311 -22.60 0.45 10.87
C ALA A 311 -23.41 1.55 11.57
N ARG A 312 -24.30 2.16 10.78
CA ARG A 312 -25.40 3.04 11.22
C ARG A 312 -26.62 2.21 11.60
N SER A 313 -27.56 2.79 12.34
CA SER A 313 -28.79 2.14 12.83
C SER A 313 -29.58 1.33 11.79
N PHE A 314 -29.62 1.75 10.52
CA PHE A 314 -30.35 1.06 9.45
C PHE A 314 -29.67 -0.21 8.90
N HIS A 315 -28.42 -0.48 9.27
CA HIS A 315 -27.72 -1.67 8.79
C HIS A 315 -28.22 -2.92 9.53
N GLU A 316 -28.45 -3.96 8.75
CA GLU A 316 -28.79 -5.27 9.27
C GLU A 316 -27.60 -5.89 9.99
N ASN A 317 -27.92 -6.75 10.95
CA ASN A 317 -26.88 -7.54 11.57
C ASN A 317 -26.43 -8.65 10.63
N VAL A 318 -25.12 -8.88 10.61
CA VAL A 318 -24.50 -9.89 9.78
C VAL A 318 -24.22 -11.12 10.61
N LYS A 319 -24.79 -12.24 10.18
CA LYS A 319 -24.38 -13.59 10.60
C LYS A 319 -23.14 -13.98 9.80
N LEU A 320 -22.02 -14.19 10.47
CA LEU A 320 -20.77 -14.51 9.80
C LEU A 320 -20.81 -15.89 9.13
N SER A 321 -21.63 -16.81 9.66
CA SER A 321 -21.83 -18.13 9.08
C SER A 321 -22.42 -18.12 7.67
N MET A 322 -23.09 -17.03 7.26
CA MET A 322 -23.70 -16.86 5.93
C MET A 322 -22.69 -17.00 4.80
N PHE A 323 -21.47 -16.49 4.97
CA PHE A 323 -20.47 -16.45 3.88
C PHE A 323 -19.14 -17.11 4.27
N LEU A 324 -18.93 -17.50 5.53
CA LEU A 324 -17.69 -18.16 5.94
C LEU A 324 -17.71 -19.69 5.78
N HIS A 325 -18.86 -20.30 5.49
CA HIS A 325 -19.14 -21.74 5.64
C HIS A 325 -18.21 -22.71 4.88
N GLU A 326 -17.44 -22.25 3.89
CA GLU A 326 -16.48 -23.06 3.10
C GLU A 326 -15.06 -22.47 3.07
N THR A 327 -14.74 -21.62 4.04
CA THR A 327 -13.43 -20.95 4.12
C THR A 327 -12.52 -21.61 5.15
N SER A 328 -11.22 -21.34 5.05
CA SER A 328 -10.20 -21.78 6.01
C SER A 328 -9.61 -20.60 6.79
N VAL A 329 -10.43 -19.60 7.10
CA VAL A 329 -9.99 -18.36 7.76
C VAL A 329 -9.38 -18.68 9.13
N ARG A 330 -8.19 -18.14 9.38
CA ARG A 330 -7.44 -18.27 10.64
C ARG A 330 -7.24 -16.94 11.35
N ASP A 331 -7.12 -15.84 10.59
CA ASP A 331 -7.01 -14.48 11.11
C ASP A 331 -8.25 -13.69 10.67
N LEU A 332 -9.11 -13.38 11.64
CA LEU A 332 -10.31 -12.60 11.44
C LEU A 332 -10.17 -11.24 12.11
N THR A 333 -10.34 -10.16 11.35
CA THR A 333 -10.46 -8.80 11.88
C THR A 333 -11.85 -8.26 11.64
N LEU A 334 -12.49 -7.76 12.70
CA LEU A 334 -13.81 -7.13 12.69
C LEU A 334 -13.69 -5.70 13.22
N GLY A 335 -14.01 -4.72 12.37
CA GLY A 335 -13.96 -3.29 12.72
C GLY A 335 -15.34 -2.65 12.84
N PHE A 336 -15.60 -1.92 13.93
CA PHE A 336 -16.93 -1.42 14.30
C PHE A 336 -17.01 0.12 14.36
N LYS A 337 -16.81 0.81 13.24
CA LYS A 337 -16.40 2.23 13.25
C LYS A 337 -17.45 3.27 13.69
N CYS A 338 -18.72 2.91 13.89
CA CYS A 338 -19.80 3.87 14.19
C CYS A 338 -20.63 3.44 15.41
N GLU A 339 -21.92 3.13 15.23
CA GLU A 339 -22.94 3.21 16.29
C GLU A 339 -23.32 1.84 16.86
N LYS A 340 -22.92 0.76 16.19
CA LYS A 340 -23.49 -0.57 16.42
C LYS A 340 -22.48 -1.70 16.22
N ILE A 341 -22.60 -2.73 17.05
CA ILE A 341 -22.03 -4.05 16.78
C ILE A 341 -22.85 -4.72 15.68
N TRP A 342 -22.33 -4.67 14.45
CA TRP A 342 -23.03 -5.20 13.27
C TRP A 342 -22.95 -6.72 13.14
N VAL A 343 -22.16 -7.40 13.98
CA VAL A 343 -22.10 -8.86 13.99
C VAL A 343 -23.17 -9.40 14.91
N GLN A 344 -23.99 -10.31 14.39
CA GLN A 344 -24.98 -11.02 15.19
C GLN A 344 -24.43 -12.37 15.66
N PRO A 345 -24.35 -12.59 16.99
CA PRO A 345 -24.16 -13.92 17.55
C PRO A 345 -25.23 -14.90 17.06
N GLU A 346 -24.84 -16.14 16.86
CA GLU A 346 -25.69 -17.16 16.26
C GLU A 346 -25.39 -18.56 16.79
N CYS A 347 -26.39 -19.45 16.72
CA CYS A 347 -26.20 -20.86 17.00
C CYS A 347 -25.62 -21.56 15.76
N LEU A 348 -24.35 -21.95 15.84
CA LEU A 348 -23.65 -22.55 14.71
C LEU A 348 -24.07 -24.02 14.50
N THR A 349 -24.35 -24.37 13.25
CA THR A 349 -24.43 -25.79 12.84
C THR A 349 -23.06 -26.45 12.90
N ARG A 350 -23.01 -27.78 12.93
CA ARG A 350 -21.75 -28.55 12.97
C ARG A 350 -20.78 -28.18 11.84
N ARG A 351 -21.28 -27.89 10.63
CA ARG A 351 -20.45 -27.47 9.50
C ARG A 351 -19.88 -26.07 9.69
N GLN A 352 -20.71 -25.11 10.11
CA GLN A 352 -20.27 -23.73 10.33
C GLN A 352 -19.24 -23.66 11.47
N ALA A 353 -19.47 -24.39 12.57
CA ALA A 353 -18.56 -24.47 13.71
C ALA A 353 -17.15 -24.90 13.31
N TYR A 354 -16.99 -25.77 12.30
CA TYR A 354 -15.69 -26.20 11.81
C TYR A 354 -14.81 -25.03 11.31
N VAL A 355 -15.42 -24.00 10.71
CA VAL A 355 -14.68 -22.82 10.24
C VAL A 355 -14.20 -21.99 11.43
N PHE A 356 -15.07 -21.73 12.41
CA PHE A 356 -14.69 -20.99 13.62
C PHE A 356 -13.66 -21.75 14.47
N GLN A 357 -13.69 -23.09 14.48
CA GLN A 357 -12.69 -23.94 15.13
C GLN A 357 -11.28 -23.86 14.49
N GLN A 358 -11.15 -23.27 13.30
CA GLN A 358 -9.85 -23.03 12.68
C GLN A 358 -9.26 -21.66 13.03
N LEU A 359 -10.07 -20.74 13.56
CA LEU A 359 -9.62 -19.41 13.94
C LEU A 359 -8.50 -19.49 14.98
N ARG A 360 -7.43 -18.74 14.72
CA ARG A 360 -6.24 -18.61 15.57
C ARG A 360 -6.09 -17.19 16.09
N ILE A 361 -6.43 -16.20 15.26
CA ILE A 361 -6.29 -14.78 15.58
C ILE A 361 -7.64 -14.10 15.38
N LEU A 362 -8.10 -13.41 16.41
CA LEU A 362 -9.30 -12.57 16.35
C LEU A 362 -8.94 -11.15 16.76
N ASN A 363 -9.21 -10.20 15.86
CA ASN A 363 -8.99 -8.77 16.07
C ASN A 363 -10.32 -8.04 16.07
N LEU A 364 -10.79 -7.59 17.23
CA LEU A 364 -11.99 -6.76 17.39
C LEU A 364 -11.54 -5.31 17.56
N VAL A 365 -11.75 -4.48 16.55
CA VAL A 365 -11.17 -3.13 16.53
C VAL A 365 -12.23 -2.04 16.45
N LYS A 366 -11.94 -0.92 17.12
CA LYS A 366 -12.80 0.27 17.11
C LYS A 366 -14.20 -0.05 17.61
N ILE A 367 -14.34 -0.79 18.71
CA ILE A 367 -15.66 -1.09 19.29
C ILE A 367 -16.32 0.23 19.75
N PRO A 368 -17.63 0.47 19.47
CA PRO A 368 -18.33 1.67 19.89
C PRO A 368 -18.41 1.78 21.41
N GLU A 369 -18.35 3.01 21.92
CA GLU A 369 -18.52 3.27 23.36
C GLU A 369 -19.94 2.91 23.81
N GLY A 370 -20.06 2.39 25.03
CA GLY A 370 -21.34 2.03 25.65
C GLY A 370 -21.81 0.60 25.40
N TYR A 371 -21.13 -0.17 24.54
CA TYR A 371 -21.39 -1.60 24.36
C TYR A 371 -20.58 -2.44 25.34
N ASP A 372 -21.23 -3.44 25.93
CA ASP A 372 -20.52 -4.47 26.69
C ASP A 372 -19.74 -5.42 25.74
N LEU A 373 -18.95 -6.31 26.34
CA LEU A 373 -18.20 -7.33 25.62
C LEU A 373 -18.88 -8.70 25.66
N THR A 374 -20.12 -8.80 26.13
CA THR A 374 -20.81 -10.09 26.33
C THR A 374 -21.01 -10.81 25.00
N TRP A 375 -21.30 -10.07 23.92
CA TRP A 375 -21.41 -10.62 22.57
C TRP A 375 -20.13 -11.30 22.06
N THR A 376 -18.96 -10.98 22.63
CA THR A 376 -17.69 -11.61 22.25
C THR A 376 -17.58 -13.06 22.72
N MET A 377 -18.41 -13.47 23.71
CA MET A 377 -18.46 -14.85 24.20
C MET A 377 -18.81 -15.83 23.08
N PHE A 378 -19.63 -15.42 22.11
CA PHE A 378 -19.90 -16.19 20.89
C PHE A 378 -18.61 -16.66 20.21
N PHE A 379 -17.62 -15.79 20.04
CA PHE A 379 -16.36 -16.16 19.40
C PHE A 379 -15.51 -17.06 20.30
N LEU A 380 -15.48 -16.78 21.60
CA LEU A 380 -14.70 -17.56 22.57
C LEU A 380 -15.21 -19.00 22.64
N GLU A 381 -16.52 -19.20 22.56
CA GLU A 381 -17.18 -20.51 22.53
C GLU A 381 -17.02 -21.20 21.16
N ALA A 382 -17.19 -20.46 20.07
CA ALA A 382 -17.10 -21.00 18.72
C ALA A 382 -15.67 -21.34 18.25
N ALA A 383 -14.65 -20.68 18.81
CA ALA A 383 -13.24 -20.81 18.41
C ALA A 383 -12.34 -21.35 19.54
N PRO A 384 -12.44 -22.64 19.91
CA PRO A 384 -11.59 -23.26 20.94
C PRO A 384 -10.09 -23.32 20.55
N SER A 385 -9.79 -23.01 19.29
CA SER A 385 -8.46 -22.98 18.70
C SER A 385 -7.76 -21.64 18.77
N LEU A 386 -8.41 -20.62 19.32
CA LEU A 386 -7.91 -19.26 19.33
C LEU A 386 -6.60 -19.14 20.13
N GLU A 387 -5.59 -18.53 19.52
CA GLU A 387 -4.26 -18.31 20.07
C GLU A 387 -4.08 -16.85 20.50
N GLU A 388 -4.59 -15.91 19.71
CA GLU A 388 -4.53 -14.48 20.01
C GLU A 388 -5.92 -13.83 19.89
N LEU A 389 -6.30 -13.07 20.92
CA LEU A 389 -7.45 -12.17 20.89
C LEU A 389 -6.97 -10.75 21.15
N TYR A 390 -7.21 -9.87 20.20
CA TYR A 390 -6.94 -8.45 20.32
C TYR A 390 -8.24 -7.67 20.31
N ILE A 391 -8.45 -6.84 21.33
CA ILE A 391 -9.61 -5.98 21.48
C ILE A 391 -9.14 -4.54 21.60
N LYS A 392 -9.63 -3.67 20.72
CA LYS A 392 -9.47 -2.21 20.82
C LYS A 392 -10.83 -1.55 21.06
N TYR A 393 -11.02 -1.06 22.28
CA TYR A 393 -12.21 -0.36 22.75
C TYR A 393 -11.84 1.08 23.11
N GLY A 394 -12.31 2.07 22.34
CA GLY A 394 -11.85 3.46 22.49
C GLY A 394 -10.31 3.58 22.42
N THR A 395 -9.70 4.12 23.48
CA THR A 395 -8.24 4.22 23.68
C THR A 395 -7.64 3.00 24.37
N ILE A 396 -8.46 2.06 24.85
CA ILE A 396 -8.02 0.86 25.58
C ILE A 396 -7.68 -0.24 24.58
N HIS A 397 -6.56 -0.92 24.86
CA HIS A 397 -6.05 -2.02 24.07
C HIS A 397 -5.85 -3.23 24.97
N VAL A 398 -6.54 -4.33 24.68
CA VAL A 398 -6.39 -5.60 25.38
C VAL A 398 -5.86 -6.63 24.40
N LYS A 399 -4.77 -7.30 24.78
CA LYS A 399 -4.22 -8.42 24.01
C LYS A 399 -4.10 -9.65 24.92
N LEU A 400 -4.80 -10.70 24.54
CA LEU A 400 -4.73 -12.01 25.19
C LEU A 400 -3.99 -12.97 24.27
N LYS A 401 -3.03 -13.70 24.83
CA LYS A 401 -2.33 -14.80 24.16
C LYS A 401 -2.48 -16.08 24.95
N TRP A 402 -2.87 -17.15 24.27
CA TRP A 402 -2.96 -18.49 24.82
C TRP A 402 -1.72 -19.30 24.43
N ILE A 403 -0.95 -19.78 25.40
CA ILE A 403 0.20 -20.65 25.16
C ILE A 403 -0.28 -22.10 25.29
N ARG A 404 -0.35 -22.83 24.17
CA ARG A 404 -0.60 -24.29 24.20
C ARG A 404 0.71 -25.01 24.54
N ARG A 405 0.84 -25.52 25.76
CA ARG A 405 1.92 -26.48 26.11
C ARG A 405 1.65 -27.79 25.37
N LEU A 406 2.50 -28.14 24.40
CA LEU A 406 2.54 -29.47 23.79
C LEU A 406 3.10 -30.47 24.82
N ALA A 407 2.22 -31.15 25.57
CA ALA A 407 2.62 -32.34 26.32
C ALA A 407 2.59 -33.55 25.37
N ARG A 408 3.73 -33.88 24.74
CA ARG A 408 3.98 -35.22 24.24
C ARG A 408 4.39 -36.10 25.43
N THR A 409 3.43 -36.78 26.05
CA THR A 409 3.70 -38.00 26.84
C THR A 409 2.43 -38.82 26.99
N ARG A 410 2.60 -40.13 26.77
CA ARG A 410 1.59 -41.20 26.84
C ARG A 410 0.83 -41.18 28.17
N ALA A 411 -0.45 -41.56 28.06
CA ALA A 411 -1.31 -42.18 29.07
C ALA A 411 -1.08 -41.79 30.55
N LEU A 412 -1.97 -40.98 31.09
CA LEU A 412 -2.88 -41.30 32.22
C LEU A 412 -3.53 -40.01 32.72
N SER A 413 -4.87 -40.05 32.79
CA SER A 413 -5.78 -39.21 33.60
C SER A 413 -5.39 -37.77 33.97
N GLY A 414 -6.24 -36.83 33.55
CA GLY A 414 -6.61 -35.68 34.37
C GLY A 414 -5.96 -34.34 34.03
N ASN A 415 -6.82 -33.40 33.61
CA ASN A 415 -6.69 -31.94 33.69
C ASN A 415 -5.54 -31.29 32.88
N HIS A 416 -5.88 -30.81 31.69
CA HIS A 416 -5.06 -29.87 30.92
C HIS A 416 -5.12 -28.46 31.55
N LEU A 417 -3.98 -27.96 32.01
CA LEU A 417 -3.80 -26.58 32.49
C LEU A 417 -3.53 -25.63 31.32
N HIS A 418 -4.39 -24.62 31.15
CA HIS A 418 -4.13 -23.45 30.31
C HIS A 418 -3.48 -22.34 31.16
N GLN A 419 -2.33 -21.82 30.74
CA GLN A 419 -1.69 -20.67 31.39
C GLN A 419 -2.02 -19.39 30.60
N ILE A 420 -2.71 -18.45 31.24
CA ILE A 420 -3.05 -17.13 30.69
C ILE A 420 -1.88 -16.19 30.98
N SER A 421 -1.26 -15.60 29.96
CA SER A 421 -0.36 -14.46 30.14
C SER A 421 -1.10 -13.18 29.73
N SER A 422 -1.57 -12.40 30.71
CA SER A 422 -2.14 -11.07 30.49
C SER A 422 -1.03 -10.02 30.60
N THR A 423 -0.86 -9.15 29.60
CA THR A 423 -0.10 -7.91 29.76
C THR A 423 -1.10 -6.77 29.81
N THR A 424 -1.41 -6.29 31.02
CA THR A 424 -2.34 -5.17 31.23
C THR A 424 -1.52 -3.91 31.52
N VAL A 425 -1.62 -2.90 30.66
CA VAL A 425 -1.11 -1.56 30.96
C VAL A 425 -2.32 -0.66 31.19
N TRP A 426 -2.61 -0.36 32.46
CA TRP A 426 -3.68 0.56 32.85
C TRP A 426 -3.14 1.99 32.89
N PRO A 427 -3.74 2.97 32.20
CA PRO A 427 -3.72 4.36 32.62
C PRO A 427 -4.79 4.52 33.71
N SER A 428 -4.40 5.12 34.82
CA SER A 428 -5.25 5.38 35.98
C SER A 428 -6.46 6.26 35.65
N SER A 429 -7.55 5.98 36.38
CA SER A 429 -8.76 6.79 36.65
C SER A 429 -9.97 6.67 35.70
N SER A 430 -10.79 5.65 35.92
CA SER A 430 -12.16 5.76 36.44
C SER A 430 -12.86 4.39 36.39
N SER A 431 -13.73 4.15 37.35
CA SER A 431 -14.16 2.84 37.85
C SER A 431 -15.16 2.11 36.93
N SER A 432 -14.84 0.87 36.52
CA SER A 432 -15.81 -0.24 36.46
C SER A 432 -15.05 -1.57 36.54
N ALA A 433 -15.04 -2.18 37.73
CA ALA A 433 -14.42 -3.47 37.94
C ALA A 433 -15.29 -4.59 37.34
N PHE A 434 -14.81 -5.26 36.29
CA PHE A 434 -15.42 -6.50 35.80
C PHE A 434 -14.61 -7.71 36.27
N LYS A 435 -15.15 -8.44 37.25
CA LYS A 435 -14.71 -9.79 37.62
C LYS A 435 -15.27 -10.77 36.60
N LEU A 436 -14.42 -11.34 35.76
CA LEU A 436 -14.69 -12.60 35.07
C LEU A 436 -14.78 -13.71 36.12
N LYS A 437 -15.99 -14.08 36.54
CA LYS A 437 -16.23 -15.35 37.24
C LYS A 437 -16.25 -16.46 36.20
N THR A 438 -15.15 -17.16 36.07
CA THR A 438 -15.11 -18.49 35.43
C THR A 438 -15.71 -19.50 36.42
N THR A 439 -16.93 -19.96 36.16
CA THR A 439 -17.43 -21.22 36.73
C THR A 439 -17.28 -22.30 35.67
N TRP A 440 -16.59 -23.38 36.07
CA TRP A 440 -16.18 -24.54 35.26
C TRP A 440 -17.34 -25.40 34.80
#